data_AF-A0A934QD28-F1
#
_entry.id   AF-A0A934QD28-F1
#
_cell.length_a   1.000
_cell.length_b   1.000
_cell.length_c   1.000
_cell.angle_alpha   90.00
_cell.angle_beta   90.00
_cell.angle_gamma   90.00
#
_symmetry.space_group_name_H-M   'P 1'
#
loop_
_entity.id
_entity.type
_entity.pdbx_description
1 polymer ?
#
loop_
_entity_poly.entity_id
_entity_poly.type
_entity_poly.pdbx_seq_one_letter_code
_entity_poly.pdbx_strand_id
1 'polypeptide(L)'
;MKKNGSRCHQLEDVSFVLPTDVPRKGRKVPAPPLGVPPQVGRREAAEARHPGFVRDGRFTAGAYTVPRFDFERCPICLRPDDLTDEHVPMKSLGGKVMTRTCSDCNNRLGSVSEAALRSVVAGEVIVEAARQGADGFRGFRKATVALRQAPSAIPEMHVTSGDNELLAAISSGEPLAVRYRLFDPFPSGIAILKYAYLAACIWLREIPITEEAESIRLVLMAIRDGEELPEDVCEAISGLIHILVLVENPSHDLGSIVLVEPTTVHSGWGFVLGQRLRCPWPFSDVQPTDRRDA
;
A
#
# COMPACT_ATOMS: atom_id res chain seq x y z
N MET A 1 -2.56 22.37 7.65
CA MET A 1 -3.03 21.36 6.69
C MET A 1 -4.46 21.64 6.24
N LYS A 2 -4.65 22.23 5.06
CA LYS A 2 -5.96 22.23 4.39
C LYS A 2 -6.25 20.81 3.91
N LYS A 3 -7.51 20.35 4.00
CA LYS A 3 -7.90 19.01 3.54
C LYS A 3 -7.71 18.94 2.02
N ASN A 4 -6.66 18.28 1.54
CA ASN A 4 -6.54 17.89 0.14
C ASN A 4 -7.84 17.20 -0.29
N GLY A 5 -8.37 17.62 -1.43
CA GLY A 5 -9.69 17.25 -1.93
C GLY A 5 -9.84 15.74 -2.09
N SER A 6 -10.25 15.06 -1.02
CA SER A 6 -10.51 13.63 -1.04
C SER A 6 -11.68 13.39 -1.99
N ARG A 7 -11.43 12.73 -3.13
CA ARG A 7 -12.51 12.31 -4.03
C ARG A 7 -13.42 11.36 -3.26
N CYS A 8 -14.69 11.74 -3.16
CA CYS A 8 -15.71 10.96 -2.49
C CYS A 8 -16.52 10.24 -3.56
N HIS A 9 -16.59 8.92 -3.45
CA HIS A 9 -17.34 8.10 -4.40
C HIS A 9 -18.63 7.63 -3.74
N GLN A 10 -19.73 7.67 -4.49
CA GLN A 10 -21.02 7.11 -4.08
C GLN A 10 -21.16 5.72 -4.71
N LEU A 11 -21.69 4.77 -3.95
CA LEU A 11 -22.05 3.45 -4.47
C LEU A 11 -23.55 3.26 -4.32
N GLU A 12 -24.16 2.75 -5.37
CA GLU A 12 -25.53 2.24 -5.37
C GLU A 12 -25.45 0.71 -5.19
N ASP A 13 -26.37 0.13 -4.44
CA ASP A 13 -26.50 -1.32 -4.24
C ASP A 13 -25.24 -2.03 -3.71
N VAL A 14 -24.83 -1.72 -2.47
CA VAL A 14 -23.69 -2.39 -1.79
C VAL A 14 -24.17 -3.33 -0.70
N SER A 15 -23.56 -4.51 -0.63
CA SER A 15 -23.74 -5.44 0.48
C SER A 15 -22.63 -5.28 1.52
N PHE A 16 -23.01 -5.10 2.79
CA PHE A 16 -22.07 -5.11 3.90
C PHE A 16 -21.93 -6.52 4.46
N VAL A 17 -20.68 -6.92 4.71
CA VAL A 17 -20.34 -8.16 5.40
C VAL A 17 -19.74 -7.79 6.74
N LEU A 18 -20.45 -8.10 7.82
CA LEU A 18 -19.94 -7.94 9.17
C LEU A 18 -19.08 -9.15 9.55
N PRO A 19 -18.01 -8.97 10.36
CA PRO A 19 -17.28 -10.09 10.93
C PRO A 19 -18.25 -10.98 11.70
N THR A 20 -18.28 -12.28 11.40
CA THR A 20 -19.11 -13.26 12.13
C THR A 20 -18.72 -13.38 13.61
N ASP A 21 -17.52 -12.92 13.96
CA ASP A 21 -17.03 -12.78 15.32
C ASP A 21 -16.62 -11.33 15.56
N VAL A 22 -17.45 -10.55 16.26
CA VAL A 22 -17.01 -9.25 16.78
C VAL A 22 -15.97 -9.54 17.86
N PRO A 23 -14.68 -9.19 17.68
CA PRO A 23 -13.69 -9.39 18.71
C PRO A 23 -14.10 -8.58 19.95
N ARG A 24 -14.08 -9.22 21.12
CA ARG A 24 -14.25 -8.53 22.40
C ARG A 24 -13.27 -7.35 22.47
N LYS A 25 -13.77 -6.21 22.97
CA LYS A 25 -13.07 -4.92 23.10
C LYS A 25 -11.60 -5.13 23.54
N GLY A 26 -10.65 -4.71 22.71
CA GLY A 26 -9.21 -4.81 22.98
C GLY A 26 -8.43 -5.85 22.16
N ARG A 27 -9.09 -6.73 21.41
CA ARG A 27 -8.41 -7.71 20.54
C ARG A 27 -8.45 -7.24 19.07
N LYS A 28 -7.33 -6.71 18.55
CA LYS A 28 -7.19 -6.53 17.10
C LYS A 28 -7.28 -7.92 16.45
N VAL A 29 -8.26 -8.14 15.57
CA VAL A 29 -8.25 -9.32 14.70
C VAL A 29 -7.05 -9.12 13.78
N PRO A 30 -6.05 -10.02 13.78
CA PRO A 30 -4.99 -9.94 12.79
C PRO A 30 -5.67 -10.06 11.43
N ALA A 31 -5.39 -9.11 10.53
CA ALA A 31 -5.69 -9.35 9.13
C ALA A 31 -5.09 -10.72 8.75
N PRO A 32 -5.84 -11.60 8.06
CA PRO A 32 -5.27 -12.85 7.60
C PRO A 32 -3.97 -12.53 6.86
N PRO A 33 -2.86 -13.26 7.12
CA PRO A 33 -1.60 -12.99 6.46
C PRO A 33 -1.83 -12.97 4.96
N LEU A 34 -1.55 -11.82 4.34
CA LEU A 34 -1.57 -11.67 2.90
C LEU A 34 -0.53 -12.65 2.35
N GLY A 35 -0.97 -13.76 1.75
CA GLY A 35 -0.09 -14.80 1.22
C GLY A 35 -0.30 -16.23 1.72
N VAL A 36 -1.34 -16.52 2.51
CA VAL A 36 -1.76 -17.92 2.67
C VAL A 36 -2.66 -18.27 1.46
N PRO A 37 -2.24 -19.17 0.55
CA PRO A 37 -3.15 -19.65 -0.49
C PRO A 37 -4.39 -20.23 0.19
N PRO A 38 -5.60 -19.96 -0.33
CA PRO A 38 -6.82 -20.48 0.26
C PRO A 38 -6.68 -22.00 0.39
N GLN A 39 -6.85 -22.52 1.61
CA GLN A 39 -6.88 -23.97 1.81
C GLN A 39 -7.95 -24.54 0.90
N VAL A 40 -7.52 -25.46 0.04
CA VAL A 40 -8.33 -26.16 -0.96
C VAL A 40 -9.50 -26.82 -0.23
N GLY A 41 -10.69 -26.19 -0.26
CA GLY A 41 -11.88 -26.69 0.43
C GLY A 41 -12.89 -25.64 0.93
N ARG A 42 -12.61 -24.34 0.88
CA ARG A 42 -13.60 -23.29 1.22
C ARG A 42 -13.95 -22.43 0.00
N ARG A 43 -15.24 -22.04 -0.09
CA ARG A 43 -15.83 -21.08 -1.06
C ARG A 43 -14.78 -20.17 -1.68
N GLU A 44 -14.79 -20.03 -3.01
CA GLU A 44 -14.00 -19.03 -3.74
C GLU A 44 -13.99 -17.72 -2.96
N ALA A 45 -12.85 -17.42 -2.34
CA ALA A 45 -12.76 -16.28 -1.46
C ALA A 45 -12.90 -15.02 -2.32
N ALA A 46 -13.91 -14.21 -2.05
CA ALA A 46 -14.05 -12.90 -2.67
C ALA A 46 -12.71 -12.16 -2.55
N GLU A 47 -12.16 -11.75 -3.70
CA GLU A 47 -10.85 -11.09 -3.78
C GLU A 47 -11.00 -9.62 -3.37
N ALA A 48 -10.10 -9.15 -2.52
CA ALA A 48 -9.99 -7.72 -2.22
C ALA A 48 -9.61 -6.98 -3.50
N ARG A 49 -10.44 -6.03 -3.93
CA ARG A 49 -10.21 -5.22 -5.13
C ARG A 49 -10.51 -3.78 -4.83
N HIS A 50 -9.48 -2.94 -4.92
CA HIS A 50 -9.60 -1.51 -4.75
C HIS A 50 -9.98 -0.88 -6.10
N PRO A 51 -11.00 0.00 -6.15
CA PRO A 51 -11.53 0.56 -7.41
C PRO A 51 -10.54 1.47 -8.17
N GLY A 52 -9.45 1.88 -7.51
CA GLY A 52 -8.37 2.66 -8.12
C GLY A 52 -7.28 1.86 -8.83
N PHE A 53 -7.27 0.52 -8.74
CA PHE A 53 -6.25 -0.28 -9.42
C PHE A 53 -6.70 -0.67 -10.83
N VAL A 54 -5.82 -0.47 -11.81
CA VAL A 54 -5.98 -0.99 -13.17
C VAL A 54 -5.59 -2.47 -13.16
N ARG A 55 -6.40 -3.31 -13.83
CA ARG A 55 -6.05 -4.72 -14.05
C ARG A 55 -5.05 -4.79 -15.20
N ASP A 56 -3.82 -5.20 -14.92
CA ASP A 56 -2.90 -5.57 -16.00
C ASP A 56 -2.82 -7.09 -16.09
N GLY A 57 -3.54 -7.61 -17.08
CA GLY A 57 -3.58 -9.04 -17.38
C GLY A 57 -2.26 -9.45 -18.01
N ARG A 58 -1.45 -10.20 -17.24
CA ARG A 58 -0.23 -10.90 -17.65
C ARG A 58 1.04 -10.04 -17.62
N PHE A 59 1.55 -9.79 -16.42
CA PHE A 59 2.99 -9.55 -16.26
C PHE A 59 3.72 -10.90 -16.39
N THR A 60 4.40 -11.13 -17.50
CA THR A 60 5.54 -12.05 -17.54
C THR A 60 6.75 -11.29 -17.02
N ALA A 61 6.86 -11.15 -15.71
CA ALA A 61 8.10 -10.66 -15.13
C ALA A 61 9.18 -11.70 -15.40
N GLY A 62 10.31 -11.30 -16.02
CA GLY A 62 11.56 -11.99 -15.75
C GLY A 62 11.78 -11.88 -14.24
N ALA A 63 11.52 -12.96 -13.51
CA ALA A 63 11.55 -12.93 -12.05
C ALA A 63 13.00 -12.95 -11.58
N TYR A 64 13.67 -11.81 -11.64
CA TYR A 64 14.98 -11.65 -11.02
C TYR A 64 14.75 -11.41 -9.53
N THR A 65 15.12 -12.39 -8.71
CA THR A 65 15.13 -12.21 -7.26
C THR A 65 16.42 -11.53 -6.87
N VAL A 66 16.32 -10.42 -6.14
CA VAL A 66 17.51 -9.73 -5.63
C VAL A 66 17.90 -10.34 -4.29
N PRO A 67 19.17 -10.73 -4.07
CA PRO A 67 19.62 -11.14 -2.75
C PRO A 67 19.71 -9.95 -1.80
N ARG A 68 19.76 -10.22 -0.48
CA ARG A 68 20.07 -9.20 0.54
C ARG A 68 21.38 -8.49 0.19
N PHE A 69 21.40 -7.17 0.35
CA PHE A 69 22.61 -6.36 0.22
C PHE A 69 22.69 -5.34 1.36
N ASP A 70 23.77 -5.41 2.13
CA ASP A 70 24.00 -4.54 3.28
C ASP A 70 24.99 -3.44 2.89
N PHE A 71 24.57 -2.20 3.08
CA PHE A 71 25.40 -1.03 2.85
C PHE A 71 26.18 -0.65 4.12
N GLU A 72 27.36 -0.04 3.95
CA GLU A 72 28.15 0.50 5.07
C GLU A 72 27.52 1.73 5.72
N ARG A 73 26.51 2.32 5.08
CA ARG A 73 25.80 3.52 5.53
C ARG A 73 24.32 3.39 5.24
N CYS A 74 23.49 4.12 5.98
CA CYS A 74 22.06 4.14 5.72
C CYS A 74 21.78 4.70 4.32
N PRO A 75 21.09 3.98 3.42
CA PRO A 75 20.81 4.47 2.07
C PRO A 75 20.01 5.78 2.02
N ILE A 76 19.21 6.05 3.07
CA ILE A 76 18.32 7.21 3.13
C ILE A 76 19.06 8.47 3.62
N CYS A 77 19.85 8.37 4.68
CA CYS A 77 20.48 9.56 5.30
C CYS A 77 22.01 9.54 5.28
N LEU A 78 22.62 8.52 4.68
CA LEU A 78 24.07 8.34 4.52
C LEU A 78 24.88 8.29 5.81
N ARG A 79 24.24 8.24 6.99
CA ARG A 79 24.91 8.05 8.29
C ARG A 79 25.41 6.60 8.43
N PRO A 80 26.64 6.38 8.94
CA PRO A 80 27.24 5.05 9.05
C PRO A 80 26.76 4.24 10.28
N ASP A 81 26.32 4.91 11.35
CA ASP A 81 26.09 4.26 12.64
C ASP A 81 24.64 3.77 12.84
N ASP A 82 24.47 2.82 13.77
CA ASP A 82 23.18 2.27 14.24
C ASP A 82 22.27 1.68 13.15
N LEU A 83 22.88 0.96 12.21
CA LEU A 83 22.16 0.26 11.15
C LEU A 83 21.39 -0.94 11.70
N THR A 84 20.10 -0.99 11.39
CA THR A 84 19.13 -2.02 11.76
C THR A 84 18.62 -2.73 10.51
N ASP A 85 18.17 -3.97 10.68
CA ASP A 85 17.60 -4.75 9.58
C ASP A 85 16.29 -4.11 9.06
N GLU A 86 16.21 -3.93 7.74
CA GLU A 86 15.06 -3.36 7.05
C GLU A 86 14.42 -4.42 6.13
N HIS A 87 13.10 -4.55 6.23
CA HIS A 87 12.35 -5.39 5.30
C HIS A 87 11.98 -4.56 4.07
N VAL A 88 12.23 -5.08 2.85
CA VAL A 88 11.88 -4.38 1.61
C VAL A 88 10.97 -5.27 0.75
N PRO A 89 9.64 -4.98 0.69
CA PRO A 89 8.91 -4.00 1.51
C PRO A 89 8.77 -4.45 2.98
N MET A 90 8.01 -3.71 3.79
CA MET A 90 7.67 -4.13 5.16
C MET A 90 7.19 -5.58 5.28
N LYS A 91 7.53 -6.21 6.41
CA LYS A 91 7.18 -7.60 6.73
C LYS A 91 5.69 -7.90 6.61
N SER A 92 4.80 -6.96 6.95
CA SER A 92 3.34 -7.15 6.84
C SER A 92 2.82 -7.27 5.42
N LEU A 93 3.62 -6.88 4.41
CA LEU A 93 3.35 -7.16 3.00
C LEU A 93 4.11 -8.39 2.49
N GLY A 94 4.66 -9.20 3.41
CA GLY A 94 5.44 -10.38 3.07
C GLY A 94 6.86 -10.08 2.59
N GLY A 95 7.35 -8.84 2.72
CA GLY A 95 8.75 -8.55 2.38
C GLY A 95 9.72 -9.23 3.35
N LYS A 96 10.92 -9.52 2.84
CA LYS A 96 12.03 -10.13 3.58
C LYS A 96 12.99 -9.05 4.06
N VAL A 97 13.85 -9.38 5.01
CA VAL A 97 14.99 -8.53 5.36
C VAL A 97 15.95 -8.52 4.17
N MET A 98 16.16 -7.35 3.58
CA MET A 98 16.88 -7.20 2.31
C MET A 98 18.04 -6.22 2.39
N THR A 99 18.08 -5.36 3.41
CA THR A 99 19.16 -4.39 3.60
C THR A 99 19.18 -3.89 5.05
N ARG A 100 20.04 -2.90 5.35
CA ARG A 100 20.09 -2.21 6.62
C ARG A 100 19.89 -0.70 6.46
N THR A 101 19.14 -0.10 7.39
CA THR A 101 18.87 1.34 7.49
C THR A 101 19.10 1.80 8.93
N CYS A 102 19.43 3.08 9.18
CA CYS A 102 19.53 3.56 10.55
C CYS A 102 18.16 3.51 11.26
N SER A 103 18.18 3.30 12.59
CA SER A 103 16.97 3.15 13.42
C SER A 103 15.98 4.32 13.28
N ASP A 104 16.47 5.55 13.17
CA ASP A 104 15.62 6.74 12.96
C ASP A 104 14.84 6.67 11.64
N CYS A 105 15.53 6.40 10.53
CA CYS A 105 14.90 6.32 9.22
C CYS A 105 13.93 5.13 9.15
N ASN A 106 14.31 3.98 9.72
CA ASN A 106 13.47 2.79 9.77
C ASN A 106 12.16 3.07 10.53
N ASN A 107 12.28 3.50 11.79
CA ASN A 107 11.15 3.62 12.70
C ASN A 107 10.23 4.81 12.37
N ARG A 108 10.80 6.00 12.11
CA ARG A 108 9.99 7.21 11.90
C ARG A 108 9.24 7.14 10.57
N LEU A 109 9.91 6.81 9.47
CA LEU A 109 9.24 6.64 8.18
C LEU A 109 8.25 5.47 8.21
N GLY A 110 8.60 4.38 8.89
CA GLY A 110 7.70 3.24 9.08
C GLY A 110 6.41 3.65 9.78
N SER A 111 6.52 4.40 10.89
CA SER A 111 5.37 4.86 11.67
C SER A 111 4.40 5.77 10.89
N VAL A 112 4.93 6.54 9.93
CA VAL A 112 4.13 7.46 9.10
C VAL A 112 3.42 6.72 7.97
N SER A 113 4.11 5.79 7.30
CA SER A 113 3.74 5.38 5.94
C SER A 113 3.27 3.92 5.82
N GLU A 114 3.75 3.02 6.68
CA GLU A 114 3.50 1.57 6.54
C GLU A 114 2.05 1.19 6.81
N ALA A 115 1.41 1.81 7.80
CA ALA A 115 0.00 1.52 8.08
C ALA A 115 -0.88 1.86 6.87
N ALA A 116 -0.60 2.98 6.20
CA ALA A 116 -1.34 3.43 5.03
C ALA A 116 -1.16 2.49 3.85
N LEU A 117 0.08 2.10 3.53
CA LEU A 117 0.35 1.17 2.43
C LEU A 117 -0.27 -0.22 2.69
N ARG A 118 -0.27 -0.71 3.93
CA ARG A 118 -0.94 -1.97 4.29
C ARG A 118 -2.43 -1.93 3.98
N SER A 119 -3.08 -0.83 4.37
CA SER A 119 -4.50 -0.65 4.13
C SER A 119 -4.84 -0.57 2.64
N VAL A 120 -3.98 0.07 1.83
CA VAL A 120 -4.08 0.08 0.37
C VAL A 120 -4.02 -1.33 -0.22
N VAL A 121 -3.06 -2.17 0.19
CA VAL A 121 -2.95 -3.56 -0.31
C VAL A 121 -4.12 -4.43 0.13
N ALA A 122 -4.64 -4.21 1.33
CA ALA A 122 -5.82 -4.90 1.83
C ALA A 122 -7.12 -4.48 1.12
N GLY A 123 -7.07 -3.48 0.23
CA GLY A 123 -8.24 -2.93 -0.42
C GLY A 123 -9.17 -2.24 0.56
N GLU A 124 -8.64 -1.76 1.69
CA GLU A 124 -9.44 -1.03 2.65
C GLU A 124 -9.85 0.34 2.10
N VAL A 125 -10.92 0.91 2.62
CA VAL A 125 -11.36 2.29 2.38
C VAL A 125 -12.05 2.82 3.64
N ILE A 126 -12.18 4.14 3.73
CA ILE A 126 -12.99 4.77 4.76
C ILE A 126 -14.39 4.99 4.20
N VAL A 127 -15.38 4.38 4.84
CA VAL A 127 -16.79 4.61 4.54
C VAL A 127 -17.36 5.66 5.46
N GLU A 128 -18.04 6.64 4.87
CA GLU A 128 -18.92 7.60 5.52
C GLU A 128 -20.36 7.23 5.16
N ALA A 129 -21.13 6.79 6.16
CA ALA A 129 -22.52 6.40 5.98
C ALA A 129 -23.46 7.37 6.69
N ALA A 130 -24.61 7.62 6.09
CA ALA A 130 -25.75 8.33 6.70
C ALA A 130 -27.00 7.44 6.60
N ARG A 131 -27.77 7.38 7.69
CA ARG A 131 -29.04 6.65 7.72
C ARG A 131 -30.13 7.52 7.07
N GLN A 132 -30.90 6.94 6.15
CA GLN A 132 -32.05 7.62 5.55
C GLN A 132 -33.29 7.41 6.43
N GLY A 133 -33.85 8.48 7.01
CA GLY A 133 -35.10 8.42 7.79
C GLY A 133 -35.13 9.37 8.99
N ALA A 134 -36.32 9.52 9.59
CA ALA A 134 -36.57 10.41 10.72
C ALA A 134 -35.82 9.98 12.00
N ASP A 135 -35.56 8.67 12.16
CA ASP A 135 -34.80 8.08 13.27
C ASP A 135 -33.32 7.81 12.91
N GLY A 136 -32.81 8.48 11.88
CA GLY A 136 -31.41 8.41 11.48
C GLY A 136 -30.45 8.92 12.57
N PHE A 137 -29.24 8.37 12.67
CA PHE A 137 -28.21 9.01 13.49
C PHE A 137 -27.84 10.38 12.88
N ARG A 138 -27.62 11.41 13.72
CA ARG A 138 -27.29 12.76 13.24
C ARG A 138 -25.91 12.78 12.58
N GLY A 139 -25.87 13.11 11.29
CA GLY A 139 -24.63 13.32 10.53
C GLY A 139 -24.05 12.04 9.93
N PHE A 140 -22.76 12.07 9.59
CA PHE A 140 -22.05 10.92 9.02
C PHE A 140 -21.35 10.12 10.11
N ARG A 141 -21.44 8.80 10.02
CA ARG A 141 -20.64 7.86 10.83
C ARG A 141 -19.58 7.21 9.95
N LYS A 142 -18.46 6.82 10.58
CA LYS A 142 -17.28 6.30 9.88
C LYS A 142 -17.02 4.85 10.21
N ALA A 143 -16.63 4.09 9.19
CA ALA A 143 -16.07 2.75 9.32
C ALA A 143 -14.87 2.60 8.39
N THR A 144 -13.95 1.71 8.74
CA THR A 144 -12.98 1.15 7.80
C THR A 144 -13.55 -0.16 7.29
N VAL A 145 -13.58 -0.31 5.97
CA VAL A 145 -14.08 -1.53 5.31
C VAL A 145 -13.06 -1.98 4.27
N ALA A 146 -12.92 -3.28 4.07
CA ALA A 146 -12.23 -3.85 2.93
C ALA A 146 -13.22 -4.04 1.77
N LEU A 147 -12.97 -3.39 0.63
CA LEU A 147 -13.73 -3.59 -0.59
C LEU A 147 -13.30 -4.89 -1.26
N ARG A 148 -14.26 -5.79 -1.48
CA ARG A 148 -14.06 -7.05 -2.19
C ARG A 148 -15.00 -7.13 -3.37
N GLN A 149 -14.49 -7.63 -4.50
CA GLN A 149 -15.39 -8.00 -5.58
C GLN A 149 -15.89 -9.41 -5.33
N ALA A 150 -17.20 -9.55 -5.19
CA ALA A 150 -17.85 -10.85 -5.20
C ALA A 150 -18.10 -11.30 -6.65
N PRO A 151 -18.21 -12.62 -6.89
CA PRO A 151 -18.63 -13.16 -8.18
C PRO A 151 -20.00 -12.60 -8.65
N SER A 152 -20.83 -12.13 -7.72
CA SER A 152 -22.20 -11.65 -7.93
C SER A 152 -22.32 -10.24 -8.53
N ALA A 153 -21.25 -9.68 -9.14
CA ALA A 153 -21.15 -8.32 -9.69
C ALA A 153 -21.33 -7.15 -8.69
N ILE A 154 -22.03 -7.38 -7.57
CA ILE A 154 -22.18 -6.42 -6.47
C ILE A 154 -20.91 -6.45 -5.60
N PRO A 155 -20.23 -5.31 -5.38
CA PRO A 155 -19.10 -5.25 -4.45
C PRO A 155 -19.54 -5.49 -3.01
N GLU A 156 -18.73 -6.24 -2.26
CA GLU A 156 -18.92 -6.48 -0.83
C GLU A 156 -18.03 -5.55 -0.01
N MET A 157 -18.59 -4.91 1.01
CA MET A 157 -17.85 -4.14 2.01
C MET A 157 -17.68 -4.96 3.29
N HIS A 158 -16.48 -5.46 3.52
CA HIS A 158 -16.14 -6.24 4.72
C HIS A 158 -15.70 -5.28 5.82
N VAL A 159 -16.54 -5.07 6.84
CA VAL A 159 -16.24 -4.07 7.87
C VAL A 159 -15.10 -4.55 8.78
N THR A 160 -14.00 -3.78 8.83
CA THR A 160 -12.83 -4.11 9.66
C THR A 160 -12.82 -3.34 10.98
N SER A 161 -13.39 -2.13 11.00
CA SER A 161 -13.66 -1.37 12.21
C SER A 161 -14.75 -0.32 11.96
N GLY A 162 -15.44 0.13 13.00
CA GLY A 162 -16.46 1.16 12.86
C GLY A 162 -17.08 1.58 14.18
N ASP A 163 -17.81 2.69 14.14
CA ASP A 163 -18.63 3.15 15.25
C ASP A 163 -19.79 2.16 15.53
N ASN A 164 -20.14 1.99 16.82
CA ASN A 164 -21.16 1.02 17.23
C ASN A 164 -22.54 1.30 16.62
N GLU A 165 -22.93 2.57 16.45
CA GLU A 165 -24.22 2.91 15.84
C GLU A 165 -24.24 2.53 14.36
N LEU A 166 -23.13 2.74 13.66
CA LEU A 166 -23.00 2.33 12.25
C LEU A 166 -23.03 0.80 12.12
N LEU A 167 -22.33 0.07 13.01
CA LEU A 167 -22.36 -1.40 13.01
C LEU A 167 -23.76 -1.94 13.30
N ALA A 168 -24.49 -1.32 14.23
CA ALA A 168 -25.88 -1.69 14.52
C ALA A 168 -26.80 -1.41 13.31
N ALA A 169 -26.63 -0.26 12.65
CA ALA A 169 -27.39 0.08 11.46
C ALA A 169 -27.11 -0.91 10.31
N ILE A 170 -25.85 -1.26 10.06
CA ILE A 170 -25.48 -2.30 9.08
C ILE A 170 -26.14 -3.65 9.45
N SER A 171 -26.13 -4.02 10.74
CA SER A 171 -26.72 -5.28 11.22
C SER A 171 -28.24 -5.33 11.04
N SER A 172 -28.91 -4.18 11.08
CA SER A 172 -30.37 -4.08 10.93
C SER A 172 -30.86 -4.36 9.50
N GLY A 173 -29.96 -4.31 8.51
CA GLY A 173 -30.30 -4.47 7.10
C GLY A 173 -31.03 -3.27 6.48
N GLU A 174 -31.13 -2.16 7.21
CA GLU A 174 -31.75 -0.94 6.68
C GLU A 174 -30.90 -0.27 5.59
N PRO A 175 -31.53 0.38 4.60
CA PRO A 175 -30.82 1.11 3.56
C PRO A 175 -29.95 2.24 4.14
N LEU A 176 -28.67 2.26 3.74
CA LEU A 176 -27.72 3.30 4.10
C LEU A 176 -27.31 4.10 2.85
N ALA A 177 -27.27 5.42 2.98
CA ALA A 177 -26.59 6.26 2.00
C ALA A 177 -25.09 6.21 2.29
N VAL A 178 -24.35 5.50 1.44
CA VAL A 178 -22.93 5.20 1.65
C VAL A 178 -22.08 6.01 0.69
N ARG A 179 -21.08 6.68 1.24
CA ARG A 179 -19.98 7.24 0.49
C ARG A 179 -18.69 6.65 0.98
N TYR A 180 -17.69 6.53 0.11
CA TYR A 180 -16.37 6.11 0.54
C TYR A 180 -15.31 7.10 0.06
N ARG A 181 -14.22 7.14 0.83
CA ARG A 181 -13.00 7.85 0.51
C ARG A 181 -11.87 6.85 0.48
N LEU A 182 -11.03 7.00 -0.52
CA LEU A 182 -9.74 6.33 -0.56
C LEU A 182 -8.88 6.84 0.61
N PHE A 183 -7.88 6.06 1.02
CA PHE A 183 -6.94 6.48 2.05
C PHE A 183 -6.26 7.80 1.70
N ASP A 184 -5.69 8.43 2.74
CA ASP A 184 -4.79 9.55 2.54
C ASP A 184 -3.67 9.12 1.57
N PRO A 185 -3.64 9.69 0.35
CA PRO A 185 -2.70 9.25 -0.68
C PRO A 185 -1.26 9.59 -0.30
N PHE A 186 -1.06 10.62 0.52
CA PHE A 186 0.27 11.12 0.84
C PHE A 186 1.09 10.11 1.68
N PRO A 187 0.62 9.61 2.85
CA PRO A 187 1.35 8.57 3.60
C PRO A 187 1.62 7.30 2.79
N SER A 188 0.69 6.89 1.92
CA SER A 188 0.88 5.74 1.04
C SER A 188 1.98 6.01 0.00
N GLY A 189 1.97 7.20 -0.60
CA GLY A 189 3.00 7.70 -1.51
C GLY A 189 4.40 7.68 -0.89
N ILE A 190 4.52 8.08 0.38
CA ILE A 190 5.79 8.04 1.12
C ILE A 190 6.33 6.61 1.21
N ALA A 191 5.47 5.63 1.54
CA ALA A 191 5.89 4.23 1.64
C ALA A 191 6.35 3.70 0.27
N ILE A 192 5.61 4.03 -0.80
CA ILE A 192 5.95 3.66 -2.17
C ILE A 192 7.32 4.22 -2.53
N LEU A 193 7.54 5.52 -2.29
CA LEU A 193 8.81 6.20 -2.56
C LEU A 193 9.98 5.56 -1.79
N LYS A 194 9.81 5.36 -0.47
CA LYS A 194 10.81 4.71 0.39
C LYS A 194 11.18 3.34 -0.16
N TYR A 195 10.20 2.47 -0.43
CA TYR A 195 10.48 1.09 -0.81
C TYR A 195 10.96 0.95 -2.25
N ALA A 196 10.49 1.78 -3.19
CA ALA A 196 11.03 1.82 -4.54
C ALA A 196 12.50 2.27 -4.53
N TYR A 197 12.84 3.29 -3.76
CA TYR A 197 14.21 3.77 -3.60
C TYR A 197 15.14 2.71 -2.99
N LEU A 198 14.73 2.09 -1.87
CA LEU A 198 15.52 1.03 -1.24
C LEU A 198 15.68 -0.17 -2.16
N ALA A 199 14.62 -0.56 -2.88
CA ALA A 199 14.68 -1.64 -3.85
C ALA A 199 15.66 -1.34 -4.99
N ALA A 200 15.69 -0.09 -5.48
CA ALA A 200 16.65 0.35 -6.49
C ALA A 200 18.09 0.29 -5.96
N CYS A 201 18.34 0.75 -4.73
CA CYS A 201 19.67 0.64 -4.12
C CYS A 201 20.13 -0.83 -4.05
N ILE A 202 19.25 -1.73 -3.57
CA ILE A 202 19.55 -3.16 -3.44
C ILE A 202 19.80 -3.80 -4.81
N TRP A 203 18.99 -3.45 -5.82
CA TRP A 203 19.14 -3.89 -7.19
C TRP A 203 20.49 -3.47 -7.78
N LEU A 204 20.85 -2.19 -7.63
CA LEU A 204 22.10 -1.63 -8.13
C LEU A 204 23.32 -2.06 -7.30
N ARG A 205 23.10 -2.61 -6.10
CA ARG A 205 24.14 -2.92 -5.10
C ARG A 205 25.02 -1.71 -4.76
N GLU A 206 24.41 -0.54 -4.80
CA GLU A 206 25.07 0.73 -4.46
C GLU A 206 24.02 1.74 -3.99
N ILE A 207 24.47 2.78 -3.30
CA ILE A 207 23.64 3.95 -2.98
C ILE A 207 23.86 4.96 -4.11
N PRO A 208 22.89 5.21 -5.00
CA PRO A 208 23.11 6.06 -6.16
C PRO A 208 23.46 7.49 -5.75
N ILE A 209 24.47 8.07 -6.41
CA ILE A 209 24.93 9.44 -6.20
C ILE A 209 24.51 10.26 -7.42
N THR A 210 23.20 10.44 -7.56
CA THR A 210 22.58 11.27 -8.60
C THR A 210 21.72 12.36 -7.98
N GLU A 211 21.37 13.37 -8.78
CA GLU A 211 20.50 14.48 -8.34
C GLU A 211 19.11 13.98 -7.93
N GLU A 212 18.56 13.00 -8.67
CA GLU A 212 17.27 12.39 -8.34
C GLU A 212 17.35 11.58 -7.05
N ALA A 213 18.40 10.78 -6.86
CA ALA A 213 18.61 10.03 -5.63
C ALA A 213 18.76 10.96 -4.42
N GLU A 214 19.46 12.07 -4.57
CA GLU A 214 19.56 13.09 -3.51
C GLU A 214 18.22 13.74 -3.21
N SER A 215 17.45 14.10 -4.25
CA SER A 215 16.12 14.69 -4.10
C SER A 215 15.17 13.75 -3.33
N ILE A 216 15.18 12.46 -3.66
CA ILE A 216 14.40 11.44 -2.94
C ILE A 216 14.85 11.34 -1.49
N ARG A 217 16.16 11.30 -1.22
CA ARG A 217 16.70 11.27 0.15
C ARG A 217 16.27 12.49 0.95
N LEU A 218 16.38 13.69 0.39
CA LEU A 218 15.98 14.94 1.04
C LEU A 218 14.50 14.92 1.42
N VAL A 219 13.62 14.50 0.51
CA VAL A 219 12.18 14.34 0.78
C VAL A 219 11.94 13.35 1.93
N LEU A 220 12.56 12.18 1.88
CA LEU A 220 12.41 11.16 2.93
C LEU A 220 12.96 11.66 4.29
N MET A 221 14.07 12.40 4.30
CA MET A 221 14.62 12.98 5.53
C MET A 221 13.71 14.08 6.10
N ALA A 222 13.19 14.98 5.27
CA ALA A 222 12.23 16.00 5.70
C ALA A 222 11.00 15.36 6.36
N ILE A 223 10.44 14.30 5.78
CA ILE A 223 9.31 13.56 6.38
C ILE A 223 9.71 12.90 7.69
N ARG A 224 10.88 12.25 7.76
CA ARG A 224 11.43 11.64 8.98
C ARG A 224 11.56 12.66 10.10
N ASP A 225 11.94 13.88 9.76
CA ASP A 225 12.19 14.97 10.70
C ASP A 225 10.93 15.78 11.03
N GLY A 226 9.81 15.47 10.38
CA GLY A 226 8.52 16.14 10.59
C GLY A 226 8.47 17.54 9.98
N GLU A 227 9.31 17.81 8.99
CA GLU A 227 9.35 19.07 8.26
C GLU A 227 8.17 19.18 7.29
N GLU A 228 7.73 20.41 7.05
CA GLU A 228 6.68 20.69 6.06
C GLU A 228 7.28 20.65 4.66
N LEU A 229 6.73 19.79 3.80
CA LEU A 229 7.10 19.73 2.40
C LEU A 229 6.33 20.78 1.58
N PRO A 230 6.93 21.29 0.49
CA PRO A 230 6.20 22.07 -0.50
C PRO A 230 4.93 21.35 -1.01
N GLU A 231 3.90 22.12 -1.37
CA GLU A 231 2.59 21.59 -1.76
C GLU A 231 2.68 20.74 -3.04
N ASP A 232 3.46 21.18 -4.03
CA ASP A 232 3.74 20.47 -5.27
C ASP A 232 4.46 19.13 -5.04
N VAL A 233 5.39 19.09 -4.07
CA VAL A 233 6.04 17.83 -3.65
C VAL A 233 5.02 16.89 -2.99
N CYS A 234 4.15 17.42 -2.13
CA CYS A 234 3.07 16.62 -1.52
C CYS A 234 2.11 16.05 -2.57
N GLU A 235 1.75 16.83 -3.58
CA GLU A 235 0.92 16.39 -4.70
C GLU A 235 1.61 15.31 -5.54
N ALA A 236 2.89 15.49 -5.88
CA ALA A 236 3.67 14.50 -6.62
C ALA A 236 3.76 13.16 -5.87
N ILE A 237 4.06 13.20 -4.56
CA ILE A 237 4.11 12.00 -3.70
C ILE A 237 2.73 11.33 -3.63
N SER A 238 1.66 12.11 -3.46
CA SER A 238 0.30 11.61 -3.45
C SER A 238 -0.06 10.93 -4.79
N GLY A 239 0.43 11.46 -5.90
CA GLY A 239 0.25 10.91 -7.24
C GLY A 239 0.81 9.51 -7.43
N LEU A 240 1.83 9.11 -6.65
CA LEU A 240 2.45 7.79 -6.73
C LEU A 240 1.47 6.63 -6.42
N ILE A 241 0.37 6.90 -5.71
CA ILE A 241 -0.64 5.87 -5.45
C ILE A 241 -1.41 5.48 -6.72
N HIS A 242 -1.56 6.41 -7.67
CA HIS A 242 -2.38 6.23 -8.86
C HIS A 242 -1.67 5.41 -9.96
N ILE A 243 -0.36 5.25 -9.83
CA ILE A 243 0.47 4.44 -10.73
C ILE A 243 0.72 3.03 -10.20
N LEU A 244 0.23 2.72 -9.00
CA LEU A 244 0.31 1.37 -8.46
C LEU A 244 -0.56 0.42 -9.26
N VAL A 245 -0.01 -0.74 -9.58
CA VAL A 245 -0.75 -1.84 -10.21
C VAL A 245 -0.77 -3.03 -9.25
N LEU A 246 -1.97 -3.58 -9.04
CA LEU A 246 -2.12 -4.79 -8.24
C LEU A 246 -1.84 -6.03 -9.11
N VAL A 247 -0.81 -6.81 -8.76
CA VAL A 247 -0.45 -8.05 -9.45
C VAL A 247 -1.29 -9.20 -8.85
N GLU A 248 -2.24 -9.72 -9.63
CA GLU A 248 -3.19 -10.77 -9.18
C GLU A 248 -2.49 -12.14 -8.97
N ASN A 249 -1.52 -12.47 -9.83
CA ASN A 249 -0.85 -13.78 -9.83
C ASN A 249 0.67 -13.62 -9.97
N PRO A 250 1.39 -13.31 -8.88
CA PRO A 250 2.84 -13.25 -8.90
C PRO A 250 3.42 -14.65 -9.18
N SER A 251 4.31 -14.74 -10.18
CA SER A 251 5.02 -15.97 -10.53
C SER A 251 6.32 -16.18 -9.74
N HIS A 252 6.58 -15.38 -8.70
CA HIS A 252 7.85 -15.31 -8.00
C HIS A 252 7.72 -15.57 -6.50
N ASP A 253 8.84 -15.96 -5.87
CA ASP A 253 8.89 -16.26 -4.44
C ASP A 253 8.41 -15.11 -3.57
N LEU A 254 7.66 -15.46 -2.51
CA LEU A 254 7.18 -14.53 -1.49
C LEU A 254 8.35 -13.69 -0.94
N GLY A 255 8.19 -12.36 -0.99
CA GLY A 255 9.09 -11.40 -0.35
C GLY A 255 10.36 -11.04 -1.11
N SER A 256 10.48 -11.48 -2.37
CA SER A 256 11.54 -11.05 -3.28
C SER A 256 11.18 -9.72 -3.94
N ILE A 257 12.19 -8.88 -4.19
CA ILE A 257 12.08 -7.75 -5.12
C ILE A 257 12.19 -8.33 -6.52
N VAL A 258 11.23 -7.99 -7.39
CA VAL A 258 11.26 -8.40 -8.80
C VAL A 258 11.23 -7.19 -9.69
N LEU A 259 12.25 -7.03 -10.53
CA LEU A 259 12.29 -6.03 -11.58
C LEU A 259 11.39 -6.47 -12.74
N VAL A 260 10.49 -5.60 -13.19
CA VAL A 260 9.54 -5.87 -14.27
C VAL A 260 9.87 -4.97 -15.45
N GLU A 261 10.01 -5.59 -16.63
CA GLU A 261 10.19 -4.88 -17.89
C GLU A 261 8.94 -4.09 -18.29
N PRO A 262 9.11 -2.97 -19.02
CA PRO A 262 7.99 -2.24 -19.59
C PRO A 262 7.08 -3.16 -20.42
N THR A 263 5.78 -3.11 -20.17
CA THR A 263 4.78 -3.75 -21.06
C THR A 263 4.27 -2.72 -22.07
N THR A 264 3.54 -3.17 -23.09
CA THR A 264 2.89 -2.27 -24.07
C THR A 264 1.88 -1.32 -23.43
N VAL A 265 1.38 -1.63 -22.24
CA VAL A 265 0.35 -0.85 -21.51
C VAL A 265 0.97 0.13 -20.51
N HIS A 266 2.16 -0.18 -19.99
CA HIS A 266 2.85 0.64 -19.01
C HIS A 266 4.31 0.84 -19.39
N SER A 267 4.64 2.05 -19.84
CA SER A 267 6.02 2.44 -20.14
C SER A 267 6.82 2.58 -18.85
N GLY A 268 7.98 1.93 -18.80
CA GLY A 268 8.94 2.08 -17.72
C GLY A 268 9.13 0.83 -16.86
N TRP A 269 10.35 0.72 -16.36
CA TRP A 269 10.76 -0.29 -15.41
C TRP A 269 10.04 -0.11 -14.07
N GLY A 270 9.94 -1.18 -13.29
CA GLY A 270 9.40 -1.10 -11.94
C GLY A 270 9.68 -2.33 -11.10
N PHE A 271 9.28 -2.28 -9.83
CA PHE A 271 9.42 -3.36 -8.88
C PHE A 271 8.07 -3.93 -8.47
N VAL A 272 7.96 -5.24 -8.31
CA VAL A 272 6.85 -5.83 -7.53
C VAL A 272 7.28 -5.93 -6.07
N LEU A 273 6.59 -5.21 -5.20
CA LEU A 273 6.72 -5.24 -3.76
C LEU A 273 5.64 -6.14 -3.16
N GLY A 274 6.08 -7.07 -2.30
CA GLY A 274 5.15 -7.88 -1.50
C GLY A 274 4.15 -8.65 -2.37
N GLN A 275 4.62 -9.17 -3.51
CA GLN A 275 3.88 -9.95 -4.51
C GLN A 275 2.74 -9.25 -5.26
N ARG A 276 2.31 -8.09 -4.79
CA ARG A 276 1.05 -7.50 -5.24
C ARG A 276 1.20 -6.08 -5.72
N LEU A 277 2.17 -5.32 -5.25
CA LEU A 277 2.25 -3.91 -5.61
C LEU A 277 3.36 -3.69 -6.62
N ARG A 278 3.01 -3.37 -7.86
CA ARG A 278 3.99 -2.81 -8.79
C ARG A 278 4.20 -1.33 -8.47
N CYS A 279 5.43 -0.96 -8.18
CA CYS A 279 5.89 0.42 -8.03
C CYS A 279 6.79 0.78 -9.21
N PRO A 280 6.77 2.03 -9.71
CA PRO A 280 7.67 2.44 -10.77
C PRO A 280 9.13 2.39 -10.29
N TRP A 281 10.05 2.27 -11.25
CA TRP A 281 11.45 2.53 -11.02
C TRP A 281 11.66 4.02 -10.69
N PRO A 282 12.41 4.35 -9.63
CA PRO A 282 12.44 5.71 -9.10
C PRO A 282 13.37 6.68 -9.84
N PHE A 283 14.20 6.21 -10.78
CA PHE A 283 15.21 7.03 -11.45
C PHE A 283 14.98 7.13 -12.96
N SER A 284 15.11 8.33 -13.54
CA SER A 284 15.13 8.52 -14.99
C SER A 284 16.54 8.42 -15.56
N ASP A 285 17.56 8.72 -14.75
CA ASP A 285 18.97 8.83 -15.15
C ASP A 285 19.80 7.57 -14.90
N VAL A 286 19.30 6.62 -14.11
CA VAL A 286 19.93 5.31 -13.86
C VAL A 286 19.09 4.20 -14.49
N GLN A 287 19.68 3.45 -15.42
CA GLN A 287 18.98 2.32 -16.04
C GLN A 287 19.08 1.07 -15.17
N PRO A 288 17.99 0.31 -14.98
CA PRO A 288 18.04 -0.95 -14.23
C PRO A 288 18.93 -2.01 -14.87
N THR A 289 19.20 -1.88 -16.17
CA THR A 289 19.94 -2.85 -16.97
C THR A 289 21.44 -2.72 -16.88
N ASP A 290 21.96 -1.67 -16.24
CA ASP A 290 23.40 -1.37 -16.20
C ASP A 290 24.23 -2.44 -15.47
N ARG A 291 23.60 -3.46 -14.87
CA ARG A 291 24.26 -4.59 -14.20
C ARG A 291 23.74 -5.98 -14.56
N ARG A 292 23.18 -6.18 -15.77
CA ARG A 292 22.73 -7.53 -16.21
C ARG A 292 23.83 -8.61 -16.21
N ASP A 293 25.11 -8.21 -16.19
CA ASP A 293 26.26 -9.10 -16.36
C ASP A 293 27.14 -9.29 -15.10
N ALA A 294 26.70 -8.86 -13.91
CA ALA A 294 27.49 -8.91 -12.66
C ALA A 294 27.05 -10.00 -11.67
#